data_AF-A0A2R6D1H4-F1
#
_entry.id   AF-A0A2R6D1H4-F1
#
_cell.length_a   1.000
_cell.length_b   1.000
_cell.length_c   1.000
_cell.angle_alpha   90.00
_cell.angle_beta   90.00
_cell.angle_gamma   90.00
#
_symmetry.space_group_name_H-M   'P 1'
#
loop_
_entity.id
_entity.type
_entity.pdbx_description
1 polymer ?
#
loop_
_entity_poly.entity_id
_entity_poly.type
_entity_poly.pdbx_seq_one_letter_code
_entity_poly.pdbx_strand_id
1 'polypeptide(L)'
;MDAHTVMDEWEPSPFDGGLDELARLGGNGFSGAVESGDDWLFVAGGEALVVVSGLGESPTLDDLDAFEGASGRRHEAPGPAAARLAAMLALDGEVRGQYFSDDTPIRTVEETLSEGGFTGYVELAENVLSGDYYVVYEDGEATYVAFVGSTEQLVTGEEAETKTKNEVGIYSVVAVDLPAVELPEPPEPTGAASGGGPGVSPDTDEDDGPFGDESTGEPATGTEAGVPADGPADEPAGNGSIAGPGDEERV
;
A
#
# COMPACT_ATOMS: atom_id res chain seq x y z
N MET A 1 -7.86 10.69 6.51
CA MET A 1 -8.84 9.58 6.33
C MET A 1 -8.70 8.60 7.49
N ASP A 2 -9.72 7.81 7.86
CA ASP A 2 -9.63 6.83 8.97
C ASP A 2 -9.58 5.37 8.46
N ALA A 3 -9.14 4.45 9.32
CA ALA A 3 -9.02 3.03 8.97
C ALA A 3 -10.33 2.41 8.45
N HIS A 4 -11.49 2.79 9.02
CA HIS A 4 -12.79 2.29 8.56
C HIS A 4 -13.06 2.69 7.10
N THR A 5 -12.77 3.93 6.73
CA THR A 5 -12.97 4.43 5.37
C THR A 5 -12.10 3.68 4.36
N VAL A 6 -10.86 3.36 4.73
CA VAL A 6 -9.98 2.53 3.89
C VAL A 6 -10.54 1.13 3.67
N MET A 7 -11.15 0.54 4.70
CA MET A 7 -11.71 -0.82 4.67
C MET A 7 -13.08 -0.90 4.00
N ASP A 8 -13.86 0.18 3.91
CA ASP A 8 -15.14 0.21 3.20
C ASP A 8 -15.00 -0.16 1.71
N GLU A 9 -13.81 0.03 1.12
CA GLU A 9 -13.50 -0.36 -0.26
C GLU A 9 -13.18 -1.85 -0.41
N TRP A 10 -13.02 -2.59 0.69
CA TRP A 10 -12.58 -3.99 0.68
C TRP A 10 -13.78 -4.93 0.72
N GLU A 11 -13.70 -6.06 0.01
CA GLU A 11 -14.80 -7.02 -0.05
C GLU A 11 -14.86 -7.85 1.25
N PRO A 12 -15.96 -7.80 2.02
CA PRO A 12 -16.09 -8.60 3.23
C PRO A 12 -16.46 -10.04 2.90
N SER A 13 -15.78 -10.98 3.55
CA SER A 13 -16.02 -12.41 3.49
C SER A 13 -16.17 -13.01 4.89
N PRO A 14 -16.87 -14.14 5.05
CA PRO A 14 -16.98 -14.80 6.35
C PRO A 14 -15.61 -15.28 6.84
N PHE A 15 -15.40 -15.17 8.15
CA PHE A 15 -14.26 -15.72 8.87
C PHE A 15 -14.78 -16.67 9.96
N ASP A 16 -14.34 -17.93 9.91
CA ASP A 16 -14.72 -18.97 10.85
C ASP A 16 -13.52 -19.89 11.10
N GLY A 17 -13.28 -20.25 12.36
CA GLY A 17 -12.22 -21.18 12.73
C GLY A 17 -11.12 -20.60 13.62
N GLY A 18 -11.27 -19.36 14.09
CA GLY A 18 -10.34 -18.73 15.04
C GLY A 18 -8.88 -18.81 14.61
N LEU A 19 -8.00 -19.16 15.55
CA LEU A 19 -6.55 -19.25 15.33
C LEU A 19 -6.12 -20.18 14.19
N ASP A 20 -6.82 -21.30 13.96
CA ASP A 20 -6.50 -22.22 12.85
C ASP A 20 -6.72 -21.56 11.48
N GLU A 21 -7.75 -20.74 11.35
CA GLU A 21 -8.01 -20.00 10.11
C GLU A 21 -7.04 -18.82 9.97
N LEU A 22 -6.66 -18.15 11.06
CA LEU A 22 -5.61 -17.13 11.03
C LEU A 22 -4.26 -17.70 10.57
N ALA A 23 -3.89 -18.89 11.05
CA ALA A 23 -2.66 -19.56 10.63
C ALA A 23 -2.66 -19.84 9.11
N ARG A 24 -3.82 -20.24 8.56
CA ARG A 24 -3.99 -20.44 7.11
C ARG A 24 -3.91 -19.14 6.34
N LEU A 25 -4.56 -18.08 6.81
CA LEU A 25 -4.49 -16.76 6.18
C LEU A 25 -3.04 -16.25 6.14
N GLY A 26 -2.31 -16.38 7.24
CA GLY A 26 -0.88 -16.10 7.31
C GLY A 26 -0.08 -16.89 6.27
N GLY A 27 -0.23 -18.22 6.26
CA GLY A 27 0.47 -19.09 5.32
C GLY A 27 0.14 -18.86 3.84
N ASN A 28 -1.03 -18.27 3.55
CA ASN A 28 -1.46 -17.93 2.18
C ASN A 28 -1.04 -16.51 1.75
N GLY A 29 -0.38 -15.74 2.61
CA GLY A 29 0.02 -14.36 2.31
C GLY A 29 -1.14 -13.36 2.32
N PHE A 30 -2.17 -13.61 3.13
CA PHE A 30 -3.34 -12.73 3.23
C PHE A 30 -2.95 -11.28 3.55
N SER A 31 -3.62 -10.34 2.89
CA SER A 31 -3.51 -8.91 3.19
C SER A 31 -4.90 -8.35 3.45
N GLY A 32 -5.10 -7.70 4.59
CA GLY A 32 -6.39 -7.14 4.97
C GLY A 32 -6.59 -7.08 6.48
N ALA A 33 -7.85 -7.08 6.89
CA ALA A 33 -8.26 -7.06 8.29
C ALA A 33 -9.21 -8.20 8.62
N VAL A 34 -9.12 -8.76 9.82
CA VAL A 34 -10.04 -9.74 10.37
C VAL A 34 -10.76 -9.13 11.56
N GLU A 35 -12.06 -9.04 11.46
CA GLU A 35 -12.98 -8.49 12.46
C GLU A 35 -13.61 -9.65 13.23
N SER A 36 -13.57 -9.58 14.56
CA SER A 36 -14.40 -10.40 15.43
C SER A 36 -14.95 -9.58 16.59
N GLY A 37 -16.25 -9.34 16.61
CA GLY A 37 -16.86 -8.46 17.61
C GLY A 37 -16.33 -7.04 17.48
N ASP A 38 -15.68 -6.55 18.54
CA ASP A 38 -15.03 -5.24 18.59
C ASP A 38 -13.52 -5.29 18.29
N ASP A 39 -12.98 -6.50 18.06
CA ASP A 39 -11.56 -6.76 17.86
C ASP A 39 -11.22 -6.87 16.37
N TRP A 40 -10.07 -6.29 16.01
CA TRP A 40 -9.59 -6.19 14.64
C TRP A 40 -8.12 -6.59 14.58
N LEU A 41 -7.82 -7.63 13.80
CA LEU A 41 -6.46 -8.03 13.46
C LEU A 41 -6.13 -7.55 12.06
N PHE A 42 -5.05 -6.80 11.91
CA PHE A 42 -4.52 -6.40 10.61
C PHE A 42 -3.38 -7.33 10.19
N VAL A 43 -3.40 -7.78 8.94
CA VAL A 43 -2.41 -8.69 8.36
C VAL A 43 -1.95 -8.14 7.01
N ALA A 44 -0.65 -8.12 6.73
CA ALA A 44 -0.11 -7.71 5.43
C ALA A 44 0.83 -8.80 4.89
N GLY A 45 0.54 -9.34 3.70
CA GLY A 45 1.37 -10.37 3.08
C GLY A 45 1.56 -11.63 3.93
N GLY A 46 0.61 -11.91 4.85
CA GLY A 46 0.69 -13.02 5.80
C GLY A 46 1.39 -12.70 7.12
N GLU A 47 1.90 -11.48 7.32
CA GLU A 47 2.44 -11.00 8.60
C GLU A 47 1.34 -10.31 9.40
N ALA A 48 1.14 -10.70 10.67
CA ALA A 48 0.26 -9.94 11.56
C ALA A 48 0.95 -8.66 12.02
N LEU A 49 0.25 -7.55 11.84
CA LEU A 49 0.75 -6.21 12.17
C LEU A 49 0.30 -5.79 13.55
N VAL A 50 -0.99 -5.90 13.85
CA VAL A 50 -1.54 -5.42 15.11
C VAL A 50 -2.93 -5.99 15.37
N VAL A 51 -3.25 -6.20 16.65
CA VAL A 51 -4.62 -6.40 17.12
C VAL A 51 -5.07 -5.15 17.86
N VAL A 52 -6.23 -4.62 17.50
CA VAL A 52 -6.86 -3.49 18.17
C VAL A 52 -8.31 -3.80 18.54
N SER A 53 -8.74 -3.32 19.70
CA SER A 53 -10.13 -3.36 20.14
C SER A 53 -10.75 -1.97 20.12
N GLY A 54 -12.06 -1.88 19.85
CA GLY A 54 -12.79 -0.62 19.90
C GLY A 54 -12.43 0.34 18.77
N LEU A 55 -12.18 -0.21 17.57
CA LEU A 55 -11.85 0.56 16.38
C LEU A 55 -12.94 1.60 16.07
N GLY A 56 -12.56 2.89 16.03
CA GLY A 56 -13.48 4.01 15.77
C GLY A 56 -13.89 4.85 16.99
N GLU A 57 -13.50 4.43 18.20
CA GLU A 57 -13.69 5.24 19.42
C GLU A 57 -12.34 5.62 20.06
N SER A 58 -11.67 4.66 20.67
CA SER A 58 -10.38 4.83 21.34
C SER A 58 -9.66 3.49 21.25
N PRO A 59 -8.98 3.24 20.12
CA PRO A 59 -8.39 1.94 19.85
C PRO A 59 -7.37 1.59 20.94
N THR A 60 -7.47 0.37 21.47
CA THR A 60 -6.49 -0.18 22.41
C THR A 60 -5.83 -1.38 21.80
N LEU A 61 -4.51 -1.50 22.00
CA LEU A 61 -3.78 -2.71 21.63
C LEU A 61 -4.31 -3.92 22.41
N ASP A 62 -4.53 -5.01 21.70
CA ASP A 62 -4.88 -6.32 22.25
C ASP A 62 -3.97 -7.40 21.65
N ASP A 63 -4.26 -8.68 21.91
CA ASP A 63 -3.45 -9.81 21.48
C ASP A 63 -4.28 -10.84 20.70
N LEU A 64 -3.65 -11.90 20.21
CA LEU A 64 -4.35 -12.91 19.40
C LEU A 64 -5.36 -13.76 20.20
N ASP A 65 -5.30 -13.73 21.54
CA ASP A 65 -6.28 -14.40 22.41
C ASP A 65 -7.74 -13.99 22.09
N ALA A 66 -7.97 -12.77 21.60
CA ALA A 66 -9.29 -12.31 21.16
C ALA A 66 -9.89 -13.16 20.02
N PHE A 67 -9.06 -13.87 19.27
CA PHE A 67 -9.45 -14.69 18.13
C PHE A 67 -9.55 -16.20 18.46
N GLU A 68 -9.35 -16.61 19.72
CA GLU A 68 -9.49 -18.01 20.12
C GLU A 68 -10.92 -18.52 19.95
N GLY A 69 -11.13 -19.40 18.96
CA GLY A 69 -12.46 -19.94 18.64
C GLY A 69 -13.44 -18.90 18.13
N ALA A 70 -12.95 -17.74 17.70
CA ALA A 70 -13.76 -16.64 17.25
C ALA A 70 -14.27 -16.83 15.81
N SER A 71 -15.38 -16.16 15.51
CA SER A 71 -15.97 -16.05 14.17
C SER A 71 -16.24 -14.57 13.89
N GLY A 72 -16.32 -14.21 12.61
CA GLY A 72 -16.56 -12.84 12.22
C GLY A 72 -16.42 -12.62 10.72
N ARG A 73 -15.74 -11.56 10.33
CA ARG A 73 -15.54 -11.18 8.92
C ARG A 73 -14.08 -10.96 8.65
N ARG A 74 -13.64 -11.26 7.44
CA ARG A 74 -12.37 -10.81 6.89
C ARG A 74 -12.65 -9.82 5.78
N HIS A 75 -11.85 -8.77 5.70
CA HIS A 75 -11.90 -7.71 4.71
C HIS A 75 -10.61 -7.77 3.91
N GLU A 76 -10.68 -8.17 2.64
CA GLU A 76 -9.49 -8.43 1.82
C GLU A 76 -9.01 -7.15 1.13
N ALA A 77 -7.77 -6.76 1.41
CA ALA A 77 -7.15 -5.59 0.81
C ALA A 77 -6.59 -5.93 -0.58
N PRO A 78 -6.52 -4.97 -1.52
CA PRO A 78 -5.93 -5.19 -2.84
C PRO A 78 -4.41 -5.44 -2.80
N GLY A 79 -3.76 -5.22 -1.66
CA GLY A 79 -2.35 -5.53 -1.46
C GLY A 79 -1.85 -5.19 -0.05
N PRO A 80 -0.60 -5.58 0.28
CA PRO A 80 -0.03 -5.41 1.62
C PRO A 80 0.09 -3.94 2.04
N ALA A 81 0.33 -3.02 1.10
CA ALA A 81 0.43 -1.59 1.39
C ALA A 81 -0.87 -1.00 1.94
N ALA A 82 -2.02 -1.39 1.36
CA ALA A 82 -3.33 -0.94 1.83
C ALA A 82 -3.65 -1.53 3.21
N ALA A 83 -3.32 -2.81 3.44
CA ALA A 83 -3.46 -3.44 4.74
C ALA A 83 -2.62 -2.75 5.82
N ARG A 84 -1.36 -2.43 5.51
CA ARG A 84 -0.43 -1.75 6.42
C ARG A 84 -0.86 -0.31 6.70
N LEU A 85 -1.37 0.41 5.70
CA LEU A 85 -1.96 1.75 5.89
C LEU A 85 -3.13 1.69 6.88
N ALA A 86 -4.06 0.74 6.70
CA ALA A 86 -5.22 0.62 7.57
C ALA A 86 -4.81 0.33 9.03
N ALA A 87 -3.82 -0.55 9.23
CA ALA A 87 -3.25 -0.82 10.56
C ALA A 87 -2.64 0.43 11.20
N MET A 88 -1.91 1.22 10.41
CA MET A 88 -1.28 2.45 10.88
C MET A 88 -2.28 3.55 11.20
N LEU A 89 -3.35 3.67 10.42
CA LEU A 89 -4.46 4.58 10.70
C LEU A 89 -5.22 4.16 11.96
N ALA A 90 -5.37 2.85 12.19
CA ALA A 90 -6.03 2.32 13.38
C ALA A 90 -5.25 2.62 14.68
N LEU A 91 -3.95 2.83 14.59
CA LEU A 91 -3.08 3.14 15.73
C LEU A 91 -2.97 4.62 16.07
N ASP A 92 -3.53 5.50 15.23
CA ASP A 92 -3.50 6.96 15.42
C ASP A 92 -2.07 7.49 15.72
N GLY A 93 -1.20 7.38 14.72
CA GLY A 93 0.21 7.74 14.85
C GLY A 93 0.51 9.19 15.27
N GLU A 94 1.77 9.45 15.59
CA GLU A 94 2.25 10.78 15.99
C GLU A 94 2.68 11.62 14.77
N VAL A 95 2.05 12.78 14.58
CA VAL A 95 2.47 13.74 13.55
C VAL A 95 3.84 14.33 13.91
N ARG A 96 4.84 14.04 13.07
CA ARG A 96 6.24 14.47 13.21
C ARG A 96 6.53 15.80 12.51
N GLY A 97 5.73 16.14 11.50
CA GLY A 97 5.89 17.36 10.73
C GLY A 97 4.83 17.50 9.65
N GLN A 98 4.67 18.72 9.18
CA GLN A 98 3.74 19.08 8.11
C GLN A 98 4.42 20.05 7.16
N TYR A 99 4.25 19.84 5.86
CA TYR A 99 4.97 20.55 4.81
C TYR A 99 4.07 20.80 3.60
N PHE A 100 4.40 21.82 2.80
CA PHE A 100 3.72 22.08 1.53
C PHE A 100 4.54 21.47 0.39
N SER A 101 3.94 20.64 -0.46
CA SER A 101 4.67 19.87 -1.48
C SER A 101 5.23 20.72 -2.62
N ASP A 102 4.71 21.92 -2.86
CA ASP A 102 5.28 22.89 -3.80
C ASP A 102 6.64 23.41 -3.32
N ASP A 103 6.78 23.67 -2.01
CA ASP A 103 8.02 24.13 -1.39
C ASP A 103 8.97 22.96 -1.10
N THR A 104 8.44 21.83 -0.64
CA THR A 104 9.20 20.64 -0.24
C THR A 104 8.59 19.39 -0.88
N PRO A 105 9.02 19.00 -2.09
CA PRO A 105 8.48 17.83 -2.78
C PRO A 105 8.58 16.56 -1.93
N ILE A 106 7.60 15.66 -2.06
CA ILE A 106 7.56 14.38 -1.30
C ILE A 106 8.85 13.58 -1.49
N ARG A 107 9.42 13.58 -2.70
CA ARG A 107 10.67 12.87 -2.98
C ARG A 107 11.84 13.33 -2.10
N THR A 108 11.88 14.60 -1.71
CA THR A 108 12.95 15.14 -0.87
C THR A 108 12.89 14.59 0.55
N VAL A 109 11.69 14.43 1.12
CA VAL A 109 11.53 13.81 2.45
C VAL A 109 11.67 12.30 2.37
N GLU A 110 11.24 11.69 1.28
CA GLU A 110 11.34 10.24 1.05
C GLU A 110 12.77 9.73 1.19
N GLU A 111 13.75 10.39 0.56
CA GLU A 111 15.17 10.01 0.73
C GLU A 111 15.58 9.99 2.21
N THR A 112 15.20 11.03 2.97
CA THR A 112 15.55 11.13 4.40
C THR A 112 14.84 10.07 5.26
N LEU A 113 13.56 9.80 4.97
CA LEU A 113 12.77 8.81 5.70
C LEU A 113 13.27 7.39 5.42
N SER A 114 13.59 7.10 4.16
CA SER A 114 14.15 5.83 3.74
C SER A 114 15.53 5.57 4.33
N GLU A 115 16.44 6.55 4.28
CA GLU A 115 17.76 6.42 4.90
C GLU A 115 17.69 6.29 6.44
N GLY A 116 16.62 6.80 7.05
CA GLY A 116 16.40 6.79 8.49
C GLY A 116 15.73 5.53 9.04
N GLY A 117 15.33 4.57 8.19
CA GLY A 117 14.57 3.40 8.63
C GLY A 117 13.18 3.75 9.17
N PHE A 118 12.55 4.78 8.59
CA PHE A 118 11.28 5.28 9.10
C PHE A 118 10.16 4.23 9.01
N THR A 119 9.30 4.20 10.03
CA THR A 119 8.07 3.40 10.04
C THR A 119 6.88 4.30 10.36
N GLY A 120 5.89 4.28 9.48
CA GLY A 120 4.74 5.18 9.52
C GLY A 120 4.24 5.49 8.11
N TYR A 121 3.58 6.63 7.95
CA TYR A 121 3.08 7.05 6.64
C TYR A 121 3.20 8.56 6.44
N VAL A 122 3.23 8.97 5.17
CA VAL A 122 3.04 10.36 4.76
C VAL A 122 1.63 10.47 4.18
N GLU A 123 0.81 11.38 4.71
CA GLU A 123 -0.54 11.68 4.22
C GLU A 123 -0.51 13.01 3.48
N LEU A 124 -0.78 13.01 2.18
CA LEU A 124 -1.02 14.18 1.33
C LEU A 124 -2.52 14.22 1.00
N ALA A 125 -3.27 14.96 1.83
CA ALA A 125 -4.73 15.07 1.72
C ALA A 125 -5.22 16.53 1.80
N GLU A 126 -4.43 17.42 2.40
CA GLU A 126 -4.86 18.79 2.67
C GLU A 126 -4.60 19.71 1.46
N ASN A 127 -5.63 20.44 1.02
CA ASN A 127 -5.57 21.30 -0.18
C ASN A 127 -5.21 20.53 -1.47
N VAL A 128 -5.56 19.25 -1.51
CA VAL A 128 -5.36 18.37 -2.66
C VAL A 128 -6.61 18.39 -3.55
N LEU A 129 -6.43 18.42 -4.87
CA LEU A 129 -7.56 18.54 -5.81
C LEU A 129 -8.15 17.19 -6.19
N SER A 130 -7.32 16.14 -6.20
CA SER A 130 -7.64 14.89 -6.86
C SER A 130 -7.99 13.75 -5.91
N GLY A 131 -7.78 13.87 -4.60
CA GLY A 131 -8.04 12.81 -3.62
C GLY A 131 -7.06 12.80 -2.44
N ASP A 132 -6.91 11.65 -1.81
CA ASP A 132 -6.03 11.42 -0.66
C ASP A 132 -4.88 10.49 -1.05
N TYR A 133 -3.65 10.90 -0.76
CA TYR A 133 -2.46 10.16 -1.16
C TYR A 133 -1.61 9.77 0.04
N TYR A 134 -1.12 8.54 0.04
CA TYR A 134 -0.38 7.96 1.14
C TYR A 134 0.92 7.33 0.65
N VAL A 135 2.01 7.60 1.37
CA VAL A 135 3.27 6.87 1.24
C VAL A 135 3.48 6.12 2.54
N VAL A 136 3.36 4.80 2.49
CA VAL A 136 3.53 3.90 3.64
C VAL A 136 5.00 3.50 3.71
N TYR A 137 5.59 3.59 4.90
CA TYR A 137 6.98 3.24 5.16
C TYR A 137 7.10 2.09 6.16
N GLU A 138 7.92 1.10 5.83
CA GLU A 138 8.35 0.04 6.72
C GLU A 138 9.88 -0.05 6.69
N ASP A 139 10.55 0.18 7.82
CA ASP A 139 12.03 0.17 7.90
C ASP A 139 12.70 1.00 6.77
N GLY A 140 12.04 2.09 6.36
CA GLY A 140 12.48 2.95 5.26
C GLY A 140 12.07 2.52 3.84
N GLU A 141 11.48 1.35 3.66
CA GLU A 141 10.90 0.91 2.39
C GLU A 141 9.56 1.60 2.14
N ALA A 142 9.46 2.34 1.02
CA ALA A 142 8.29 3.14 0.69
C ALA A 142 7.34 2.40 -0.27
N THR A 143 6.05 2.39 0.04
CA THR A 143 4.99 1.88 -0.85
C THR A 143 3.84 2.88 -0.94
N TYR A 144 3.22 3.02 -2.11
CA TYR A 144 2.24 4.06 -2.38
C TYR A 144 0.81 3.52 -2.44
N VAL A 145 -0.10 4.28 -1.83
CA VAL A 145 -1.55 4.04 -1.80
C VAL A 145 -2.25 5.38 -2.04
N ALA A 146 -3.30 5.41 -2.85
CA ALA A 146 -4.04 6.64 -3.13
C ALA A 146 -5.53 6.35 -3.30
N PHE A 147 -6.38 7.27 -2.88
CA PHE A 147 -7.82 7.25 -3.08
C PHE A 147 -8.18 8.44 -3.96
N VAL A 148 -8.56 8.19 -5.21
CA VAL A 148 -8.58 9.23 -6.26
C VAL A 148 -9.99 9.47 -6.79
N GLY A 149 -10.29 10.74 -7.03
CA GLY A 149 -11.52 11.20 -7.66
C GLY A 149 -12.71 11.29 -6.70
N SER A 150 -13.88 11.63 -7.25
CA SER A 150 -15.10 11.84 -6.45
C SER A 150 -15.72 10.56 -5.88
N THR A 151 -15.23 9.40 -6.32
CA THR A 151 -15.63 8.08 -5.82
C THR A 151 -14.56 7.44 -4.97
N GLU A 152 -13.50 8.18 -4.61
CA GLU A 152 -12.41 7.71 -3.75
C GLU A 152 -11.78 6.39 -4.20
N GLN A 153 -11.59 6.20 -5.51
CA GLN A 153 -11.11 4.92 -6.03
C GLN A 153 -9.69 4.60 -5.55
N LEU A 154 -9.52 3.47 -4.86
CA LEU A 154 -8.23 2.96 -4.42
C LEU A 154 -7.30 2.58 -5.59
N VAL A 155 -6.10 3.14 -5.54
CA VAL A 155 -4.97 2.93 -6.46
C VAL A 155 -3.73 2.59 -5.64
N THR A 156 -2.93 1.62 -6.08
CA THR A 156 -1.70 1.18 -5.40
C THR A 156 -0.52 1.06 -6.37
N GLY A 157 0.71 1.05 -5.85
CA GLY A 157 1.92 0.78 -6.65
C GLY A 157 2.36 1.96 -7.54
N GLU A 158 2.88 1.69 -8.73
CA GLU A 158 3.46 2.71 -9.63
C GLU A 158 2.47 3.82 -10.03
N GLU A 159 1.20 3.48 -10.18
CA GLU A 159 0.17 4.49 -10.50
C GLU A 159 -0.06 5.44 -9.33
N ALA A 160 -0.14 4.89 -8.10
CA ALA A 160 -0.26 5.68 -6.88
C ALA A 160 0.99 6.54 -6.66
N GLU A 161 2.18 5.99 -6.91
CA GLU A 161 3.45 6.74 -6.86
C GLU A 161 3.42 7.95 -7.79
N THR A 162 3.10 7.71 -9.06
CA THR A 162 3.10 8.75 -10.09
C THR A 162 2.13 9.86 -9.72
N LYS A 163 0.91 9.52 -9.28
CA LYS A 163 -0.07 10.53 -8.90
C LYS A 163 0.37 11.31 -7.67
N THR A 164 0.85 10.62 -6.63
CA THR A 164 1.33 11.24 -5.39
C THR A 164 2.47 12.24 -5.65
N LYS A 165 3.45 11.87 -6.49
CA LYS A 165 4.61 12.74 -6.80
C LYS A 165 4.26 13.95 -7.65
N ASN A 166 3.13 13.94 -8.36
CA ASN A 166 2.68 15.06 -9.20
C ASN A 166 1.59 15.90 -8.52
N GLU A 167 1.12 15.50 -7.35
CA GLU A 167 0.06 16.20 -6.63
C GLU A 167 0.63 17.33 -5.77
N VAL A 168 -0.10 18.45 -5.72
CA VAL A 168 0.26 19.63 -4.94
C VAL A 168 -0.70 19.78 -3.78
N GLY A 169 -0.17 19.87 -2.56
CA GLY A 169 -0.95 20.01 -1.35
C GLY A 169 -0.07 20.06 -0.10
N ILE A 170 -0.71 20.05 1.05
CA ILE A 170 -0.05 19.95 2.35
C ILE A 170 -0.01 18.47 2.73
N TYR A 171 1.17 17.98 3.09
CA TYR A 171 1.35 16.63 3.61
C TYR A 171 1.86 16.61 5.04
N SER A 172 1.45 15.58 5.76
CA SER A 172 1.86 15.30 7.14
C SER A 172 2.69 14.03 7.17
N VAL A 173 3.79 14.04 7.93
CA VAL A 173 4.61 12.86 8.21
C VAL A 173 4.17 12.30 9.55
N VAL A 174 3.63 11.08 9.57
CA VAL A 174 3.04 10.44 10.74
C VAL A 174 3.84 9.20 11.10
N ALA A 175 4.46 9.19 12.29
CA ALA A 175 5.20 8.04 12.79
C ALA A 175 4.26 7.08 13.52
N VAL A 176 4.40 5.78 13.26
CA VAL A 176 3.59 4.73 13.90
C VAL A 176 4.50 3.65 14.45
N ASP A 177 4.25 3.25 15.69
CA ASP A 177 4.89 2.09 16.31
C ASP A 177 4.02 0.85 16.02
N LEU A 178 4.47 -0.02 15.12
CA LEU A 178 3.78 -1.28 14.84
C LEU A 178 4.31 -2.37 15.78
N PRO A 179 3.44 -3.00 16.59
CA PRO A 179 3.86 -4.12 17.41
C PRO A 179 4.23 -5.32 16.52
N ALA A 180 5.13 -6.18 17.00
CA ALA A 180 5.42 -7.45 16.34
C ALA A 180 4.45 -8.51 16.86
N VAL A 181 3.38 -8.79 16.12
CA VAL A 181 2.40 -9.83 16.45
C VAL A 181 2.77 -11.12 15.70
N GLU A 182 3.03 -12.21 16.42
CA GLU A 182 3.38 -13.50 15.81
C GLU A 182 2.11 -14.33 15.55
N LEU A 183 1.83 -14.66 14.28
CA LEU A 183 0.75 -15.57 13.93
C LEU A 183 1.09 -17.02 14.30
N PRO A 184 0.08 -17.84 14.67
CA PRO A 184 0.27 -19.27 14.85
C PRO A 184 0.77 -19.92 13.56
N GLU A 185 1.71 -20.85 13.69
CA GLU A 185 2.21 -21.62 12.55
C GLU A 185 1.07 -22.46 11.93
N PRO A 186 0.93 -22.49 10.60
CA PRO A 186 -0.06 -23.35 9.96
C PRO A 186 0.25 -24.82 10.29
N PRO A 187 -0.78 -25.66 10.47
CA PRO A 187 -0.56 -27.08 10.71
C PRO A 187 0.25 -27.67 9.55
N GLU A 188 1.33 -28.39 9.86
CA GLU A 188 2.15 -29.03 8.83
C GLU A 188 1.25 -29.88 7.93
N PRO A 189 1.43 -29.84 6.59
CA PRO A 189 0.61 -30.64 5.70
C PRO A 189 0.82 -32.10 6.06
N THR A 190 -0.21 -32.74 6.64
CA THR A 190 -0.18 -34.15 6.99
C THR A 190 0.10 -34.92 5.70
N GLY A 191 1.33 -35.40 5.56
CA GLY A 191 1.87 -35.90 4.30
C GLY A 191 0.91 -36.89 3.64
N ALA A 192 0.64 -36.65 2.36
CA ALA A 192 0.03 -37.64 1.48
C ALA A 192 0.81 -38.95 1.66
N ALA A 193 0.14 -39.97 2.21
CA ALA A 193 0.70 -41.28 2.39
C ALA A 193 1.10 -41.83 1.01
N SER A 194 2.40 -41.76 0.69
CA SER A 194 2.99 -42.45 -0.44
C SER A 194 2.93 -43.95 -0.17
N GLY A 195 1.80 -44.56 -0.54
CA GLY A 195 1.58 -45.99 -0.49
C GLY A 195 2.53 -46.69 -1.46
N GLY A 196 3.68 -47.14 -0.95
CA GLY A 196 4.59 -48.03 -1.67
C GLY A 196 3.93 -49.38 -1.90
N GLY A 197 3.66 -49.70 -3.16
CA GLY A 197 3.40 -51.06 -3.65
C GLY A 197 4.56 -51.50 -4.57
N PRO A 198 5.16 -52.68 -4.38
CA PRO A 198 6.30 -53.12 -5.19
C PRO A 198 5.88 -53.91 -6.44
N GLY A 199 6.70 -53.79 -7.51
CA GLY A 199 6.73 -54.67 -8.69
C GLY A 199 5.86 -54.18 -9.85
N VAL A 200 6.27 -54.15 -11.12
CA VAL A 200 7.28 -54.95 -11.84
C VAL A 200 7.79 -54.16 -13.05
N SER A 201 9.08 -54.29 -13.39
CA SER A 201 9.57 -54.11 -14.77
C SER A 201 9.44 -55.47 -15.49
N PRO A 202 9.23 -55.51 -16.83
CA PRO A 202 10.38 -55.44 -17.73
C PRO A 202 10.16 -54.67 -19.05
N ASP A 203 11.27 -54.09 -19.51
CA ASP A 203 11.86 -54.04 -20.88
C ASP A 203 10.97 -53.99 -22.13
N THR A 204 11.31 -53.09 -23.08
CA THR A 204 11.77 -53.41 -24.46
C THR A 204 11.61 -52.21 -25.42
N ASP A 205 12.74 -51.85 -26.04
CA ASP A 205 13.03 -51.29 -27.39
C ASP A 205 12.45 -49.92 -27.82
N GLU A 206 13.33 -48.94 -28.05
CA GLU A 206 13.94 -48.58 -29.36
C GLU A 206 12.90 -47.97 -30.33
N ASP A 207 12.99 -46.66 -30.59
CA ASP A 207 13.02 -46.17 -31.98
C ASP A 207 13.64 -44.78 -32.09
N ASP A 208 14.32 -44.65 -33.22
CA ASP A 208 15.27 -43.67 -33.70
C ASP A 208 14.64 -42.31 -34.12
N GLY A 209 15.46 -41.26 -34.18
CA GLY A 209 15.20 -40.12 -35.06
C GLY A 209 15.50 -38.72 -34.50
N PRO A 210 16.68 -38.15 -34.78
CA PRO A 210 16.90 -36.70 -34.75
C PRO A 210 16.43 -36.05 -36.08
N PHE A 211 16.48 -34.72 -36.13
CA PHE A 211 16.36 -33.81 -37.29
C PHE A 211 15.12 -32.89 -37.31
N GLY A 212 15.38 -31.58 -37.40
CA GLY A 212 14.35 -30.56 -37.64
C GLY A 212 14.82 -29.12 -37.36
N ASP A 213 15.85 -28.69 -38.08
CA ASP A 213 16.29 -27.30 -38.22
C ASP A 213 15.18 -26.41 -38.84
N GLU A 214 15.16 -25.10 -38.50
CA GLU A 214 14.95 -23.95 -39.43
C GLU A 214 14.39 -22.70 -38.69
N SER A 215 15.30 -21.80 -38.36
CA SER A 215 15.37 -20.41 -38.84
C SER A 215 14.11 -19.54 -39.12
N THR A 216 14.20 -18.33 -38.55
CA THR A 216 13.96 -17.00 -39.17
C THR A 216 12.52 -16.48 -39.31
N GLY A 217 12.28 -15.33 -38.67
CA GLY A 217 11.11 -14.49 -38.94
C GLY A 217 11.05 -13.19 -38.13
N GLU A 218 12.01 -12.27 -38.34
CA GLU A 218 11.73 -10.83 -38.18
C GLU A 218 10.84 -10.36 -39.34
N PRO A 219 9.94 -9.40 -39.10
CA PRO A 219 10.18 -8.10 -39.74
C PRO A 219 9.88 -6.88 -38.88
N ALA A 220 10.67 -5.84 -39.13
CA ALA A 220 10.51 -4.47 -38.71
C ALA A 220 9.25 -3.80 -39.31
N THR A 221 8.63 -2.89 -38.54
CA THR A 221 7.94 -1.73 -39.11
C THR A 221 8.34 -0.48 -38.34
N GLY A 222 9.02 0.42 -39.06
CA GLY A 222 9.20 1.81 -38.67
C GLY A 222 8.41 2.70 -39.63
N THR A 223 7.85 3.78 -39.09
CA THR A 223 7.50 5.10 -39.65
C THR A 223 6.47 5.65 -38.65
N GLU A 224 6.60 6.84 -38.09
CA GLU A 224 6.25 8.08 -38.78
C GLU A 224 7.17 9.25 -38.42
N ALA A 225 7.40 10.06 -39.44
CA ALA A 225 8.26 11.22 -39.48
C ALA A 225 7.49 12.52 -39.19
N GLY A 226 8.22 13.53 -38.74
CA GLY A 226 8.14 14.86 -39.36
C GLY A 226 7.19 15.89 -38.76
N VAL A 227 7.79 16.78 -37.96
CA VAL A 227 7.36 18.16 -37.65
C VAL A 227 7.10 19.01 -38.92
N PRO A 228 6.34 20.14 -38.86
CA PRO A 228 7.00 21.43 -38.57
C PRO A 228 6.19 22.53 -37.83
N ALA A 229 6.95 23.26 -37.01
CA ALA A 229 7.08 24.71 -36.68
C ALA A 229 6.05 25.83 -37.03
N ASP A 230 6.16 26.87 -36.17
CA ASP A 230 6.03 28.35 -36.37
C ASP A 230 4.64 28.99 -36.13
N GLY A 231 4.39 30.02 -35.31
CA GLY A 231 5.15 31.05 -34.55
C GLY A 231 4.09 32.06 -33.97
N PRO A 232 4.39 33.35 -33.66
CA PRO A 232 5.35 33.94 -32.71
C PRO A 232 4.72 34.87 -31.62
N ALA A 233 5.57 35.24 -30.64
CA ALA A 233 5.67 36.42 -29.75
C ALA A 233 4.52 37.43 -29.53
N ASP A 234 4.31 37.83 -28.26
CA ASP A 234 4.38 39.25 -27.82
C ASP A 234 4.45 39.37 -26.27
N GLU A 235 5.53 39.96 -25.75
CA GLU A 235 5.56 40.68 -24.46
C GLU A 235 5.54 42.19 -24.79
N PRO A 236 4.95 43.06 -23.95
CA PRO A 236 5.87 43.84 -23.11
C PRO A 236 5.38 44.22 -21.69
N ALA A 237 6.39 44.51 -20.89
CA ALA A 237 6.47 45.18 -19.59
C ALA A 237 5.53 46.37 -19.30
N GLY A 238 5.28 46.59 -17.99
CA GLY A 238 5.48 47.92 -17.39
C GLY A 238 4.33 48.53 -16.59
N ASN A 239 4.43 48.48 -15.26
CA ASN A 239 4.36 49.63 -14.32
C ASN A 239 4.41 49.06 -12.89
N GLY A 240 5.29 49.47 -11.97
CA GLY A 240 5.83 50.81 -11.78
C GLY A 240 5.18 51.44 -10.54
N SER A 241 5.78 51.17 -9.37
CA SER A 241 5.96 52.11 -8.24
C SER A 241 4.76 52.90 -7.69
N ILE A 242 4.38 52.63 -6.44
CA ILE A 242 4.12 53.71 -5.47
C ILE A 242 4.85 53.43 -4.15
N ALA A 243 5.57 54.46 -3.70
CA ALA A 243 6.29 54.54 -2.43
C ALA A 243 5.33 54.80 -1.25
N GLY A 244 5.76 54.46 -0.02
CA GLY A 244 5.10 54.80 1.26
C GLY A 244 5.23 56.28 1.64
N PRO A 245 5.32 56.70 2.93
CA PRO A 245 5.08 56.00 4.20
C PRO A 245 4.14 56.79 5.18
N GLY A 246 3.89 56.23 6.37
CA GLY A 246 3.60 57.00 7.60
C GLY A 246 2.15 57.00 8.08
N ASP A 247 1.91 56.46 9.28
CA ASP A 247 1.41 57.28 10.40
C ASP A 247 1.66 56.56 11.73
N GLU A 248 2.58 57.10 12.51
CA GLU A 248 2.67 56.89 13.94
C GLU A 248 1.65 57.84 14.60
N GLU A 249 0.61 57.34 15.27
CA GLU A 249 0.02 58.13 16.35
C GLU A 249 -0.46 57.26 17.52
N ARG A 250 0.10 57.62 18.68
CA ARG A 250 -0.24 57.22 20.03
C ARG A 250 -1.70 57.51 20.37
N VAL A 251 -2.31 56.64 21.18
CA VAL A 251 -2.92 57.06 22.46
C VAL A 251 -2.76 55.97 23.50
#